data_AF-A0A4V2QF71-F1
#
_entry.id   AF-A0A4V2QF71-F1
#
_cell.length_a   1.000
_cell.length_b   1.000
_cell.length_c   1.000
_cell.angle_alpha   90.00
_cell.angle_beta   90.00
_cell.angle_gamma   90.00
#
_symmetry.space_group_name_H-M   'P 1'
#
loop_
_entity.id
_entity.type
_entity.pdbx_description
1 polymer ?
#
loop_
_entity_poly.entity_id
_entity_poly.type
_entity_poly.pdbx_seq_one_letter_code
_entity_poly.pdbx_strand_id
1 'polypeptide(L)'
;MQDKDIKTSTYSQLFQPIFQQRIFEQLTELGVDKYVKKLSAIQLIQLIAHAQIQQQDNLREITSNFYNEDFCRAIGLESISASQISRRLRTLPPDAVKLLFKQSLTELGSQIGFDKLTKELGRLHLIDSSTISLCLTRYPWAIFRQTKSGIKLHLRLQFQDGIALPGQAVITNAKVADKREMDELVVTDKDAINVFDRGYIDYRKFDPYCQKGIRFVTRLKWNALIDVVKDFPVNGSILKDQQVYLGGNQTKMEHPLRLIEVLDTQGERIVIITNDFELEATAVGDLYRYRWQIELFFKWLKQHFSIKHFYGLSMPAVENQLYIALCSYCLLLLFKLKTGYTHTLLELTRILKVNIHKPFETLLEKLRRNPQRHSRGRHRTDYDLIYRMIEWQFFETRETDHLDDLTYDPMFL
;
A
#
# COMPACT_ATOMS: atom_id res chain seq x y z
N MET A 1 -32.31 24.28 2.29
CA MET A 1 -31.21 24.61 3.23
C MET A 1 -30.48 23.32 3.55
N GLN A 2 -29.42 22.99 2.82
CA GLN A 2 -28.50 21.92 3.22
C GLN A 2 -27.54 22.55 4.25
N ASP A 3 -27.46 21.97 5.44
CA ASP A 3 -26.70 22.49 6.59
C ASP A 3 -25.28 22.91 6.21
N LYS A 4 -24.97 24.19 6.46
CA LYS A 4 -23.61 24.73 6.36
C LYS A 4 -22.63 23.94 7.24
N ASP A 5 -23.11 23.32 8.31
CA ASP A 5 -22.32 22.53 9.26
C ASP A 5 -21.81 21.18 8.71
N ILE A 6 -22.45 20.62 7.68
CA ILE A 6 -21.96 19.39 7.05
C ILE A 6 -20.71 19.68 6.21
N LYS A 7 -20.55 20.90 5.66
CA LYS A 7 -19.38 21.28 4.87
C LYS A 7 -18.15 21.60 5.74
N THR A 8 -18.30 21.77 7.05
CA THR A 8 -17.19 22.11 7.95
C THR A 8 -16.67 20.92 8.75
N SER A 9 -17.29 19.73 8.71
CA SER A 9 -16.80 18.57 9.47
C SER A 9 -15.54 17.94 8.86
N THR A 10 -14.64 17.42 9.70
CA THR A 10 -13.45 16.69 9.25
C THR A 10 -13.80 15.48 8.39
N TYR A 11 -14.85 14.74 8.75
CA TYR A 11 -15.35 13.58 8.01
C TYR A 11 -15.72 13.96 6.57
N SER A 12 -16.51 15.02 6.40
CA SER A 12 -16.91 15.51 5.08
C SER A 12 -15.70 15.96 4.26
N GLN A 13 -14.72 16.62 4.89
CA GLN A 13 -13.51 17.08 4.22
C GLN A 13 -12.61 15.92 3.75
N LEU A 14 -12.57 14.81 4.48
CA LEU A 14 -11.86 13.58 4.09
C LEU A 14 -12.52 12.89 2.89
N PHE A 15 -13.84 12.78 2.88
CA PHE A 15 -14.59 12.09 1.82
C PHE A 15 -15.03 12.98 0.66
N GLN A 16 -14.77 14.29 0.73
CA GLN A 16 -15.14 15.23 -0.34
C GLN A 16 -14.69 14.78 -1.76
N PRO A 17 -13.50 14.18 -1.97
CA PRO A 17 -13.09 13.75 -3.31
C PRO A 17 -13.97 12.66 -3.92
N ILE A 18 -14.69 11.85 -3.13
CA ILE A 18 -15.62 10.83 -3.67
C ILE A 18 -17.05 11.37 -3.92
N PHE A 19 -17.31 12.63 -3.58
CA PHE A 19 -18.62 13.28 -3.79
C PHE A 19 -18.69 14.13 -5.07
N GLN A 20 -17.80 13.88 -6.04
CA GLN A 20 -17.84 14.60 -7.32
C GLN A 20 -19.08 14.18 -8.12
N GLN A 21 -19.76 15.14 -8.78
CA GLN A 21 -20.98 14.86 -9.55
C GLN A 21 -20.78 13.77 -10.60
N ARG A 22 -19.62 13.79 -11.29
CA ARG A 22 -19.22 12.77 -12.27
C ARG A 22 -19.25 11.34 -11.71
N ILE A 23 -18.91 11.17 -10.44
CA ILE A 23 -18.95 9.86 -9.77
C ILE A 23 -20.40 9.38 -9.67
N PHE A 24 -21.30 10.25 -9.22
CA PHE A 24 -22.72 9.91 -9.08
C PHE A 24 -23.36 9.55 -10.42
N GLU A 25 -23.02 10.27 -11.49
CA GLU A 25 -23.48 9.99 -12.85
C GLU A 25 -23.04 8.59 -13.30
N GLN A 26 -21.77 8.25 -13.17
CA GLN A 26 -21.27 6.94 -13.58
C GLN A 26 -21.80 5.78 -12.72
N LEU A 27 -21.98 5.99 -11.41
CA LEU A 27 -22.62 4.98 -10.56
C LEU A 27 -24.09 4.77 -10.94
N THR A 28 -24.77 5.83 -11.38
CA THR A 28 -26.16 5.77 -11.88
C THR A 28 -26.23 4.99 -13.20
N GLU A 29 -25.31 5.24 -14.14
CA GLU A 29 -25.19 4.49 -15.40
C GLU A 29 -24.96 2.99 -15.16
N LEU A 30 -24.11 2.65 -14.18
CA LEU A 30 -23.89 1.26 -13.77
C LEU A 30 -25.08 0.64 -13.02
N GLY A 31 -26.11 1.43 -12.69
CA GLY A 31 -27.31 0.98 -11.99
C GLY A 31 -27.04 0.37 -10.62
N VAL A 32 -25.91 0.70 -9.97
CA VAL A 32 -25.48 -0.01 -8.75
C VAL A 32 -26.40 0.18 -7.55
N ASP A 33 -27.13 1.30 -7.55
CA ASP A 33 -28.13 1.66 -6.53
C ASP A 33 -29.56 1.40 -7.01
N LYS A 34 -29.76 0.77 -8.18
CA LYS A 34 -31.09 0.39 -8.66
C LYS A 34 -31.72 -0.59 -7.67
N TYR A 35 -32.89 -0.24 -7.15
CA TYR A 35 -33.64 -0.97 -6.09
C TYR A 35 -33.01 -0.96 -4.70
N VAL A 36 -31.95 -0.19 -4.46
CA VAL A 36 -31.34 -0.03 -3.14
C VAL A 36 -32.11 1.00 -2.33
N LYS A 37 -32.63 0.59 -1.17
CA LYS A 37 -33.52 1.45 -0.35
C LYS A 37 -32.81 2.21 0.76
N LYS A 38 -31.75 1.65 1.36
CA LYS A 38 -31.19 2.16 2.63
C LYS A 38 -29.69 2.47 2.61
N LEU A 39 -28.88 1.75 1.84
CA LEU A 39 -27.42 1.90 1.88
C LEU A 39 -26.87 2.03 0.46
N SER A 40 -26.73 3.27 -0.01
CA SER A 40 -26.18 3.57 -1.33
C SER A 40 -24.73 3.07 -1.47
N ALA A 41 -24.22 2.99 -2.70
CA ALA A 41 -22.84 2.58 -2.95
C ALA A 41 -21.84 3.51 -2.26
N ILE A 42 -22.04 4.82 -2.37
CA ILE A 42 -21.19 5.83 -1.72
C ILE A 42 -21.22 5.70 -0.20
N GLN A 43 -22.40 5.56 0.40
CA GLN A 43 -22.51 5.37 1.85
C GLN A 43 -21.83 4.09 2.33
N LEU A 44 -21.96 2.98 1.58
CA LEU A 44 -21.24 1.75 1.90
C LEU A 44 -19.72 1.98 1.87
N ILE A 45 -19.22 2.68 0.85
CA ILE A 45 -17.78 2.94 0.68
C ILE A 45 -17.26 3.81 1.81
N GLN A 46 -17.97 4.88 2.17
CA GLN A 46 -17.66 5.71 3.33
C GLN A 46 -17.64 4.89 4.63
N LEU A 47 -18.64 4.03 4.83
CA LEU A 47 -18.76 3.19 6.02
C LEU A 47 -17.57 2.24 6.18
N ILE A 48 -17.20 1.55 5.08
CA ILE A 48 -16.09 0.59 5.09
C ILE A 48 -14.73 1.31 5.14
N ALA A 49 -14.57 2.43 4.45
CA ALA A 49 -13.37 3.26 4.54
C ALA A 49 -13.16 3.78 5.97
N HIS A 50 -14.22 4.30 6.61
CA HIS A 50 -14.18 4.70 8.01
C HIS A 50 -13.80 3.54 8.91
N ALA A 51 -14.44 2.37 8.74
CA ALA A 51 -14.14 1.17 9.52
C ALA A 51 -12.69 0.72 9.37
N GLN A 52 -12.15 0.76 8.15
CA GLN A 52 -10.75 0.42 7.86
C GLN A 52 -9.79 1.43 8.49
N ILE A 53 -10.06 2.74 8.36
CA ILE A 53 -9.26 3.80 8.98
C ILE A 53 -9.26 3.62 10.50
N GLN A 54 -10.42 3.39 11.11
CA GLN A 54 -10.54 3.15 12.55
C GLN A 54 -10.03 1.77 12.98
N GLN A 55 -9.78 0.86 12.04
CA GLN A 55 -9.37 -0.54 12.28
C GLN A 55 -10.39 -1.31 13.12
N GLN A 56 -11.67 -1.15 12.80
CA GLN A 56 -12.76 -1.89 13.45
C GLN A 56 -12.68 -3.38 13.07
N ASP A 57 -12.91 -4.27 14.03
CA ASP A 57 -12.64 -5.70 13.88
C ASP A 57 -13.76 -6.45 13.16
N ASN A 58 -15.00 -5.96 13.28
CA ASN A 58 -16.17 -6.68 12.80
C ASN A 58 -17.34 -5.75 12.43
N LEU A 59 -18.34 -6.33 11.75
CA LEU A 59 -19.53 -5.60 11.31
C LEU A 59 -20.35 -5.00 12.48
N ARG A 60 -20.27 -5.56 13.69
CA ARG A 60 -21.04 -5.04 14.84
C ARG A 60 -20.42 -3.76 15.38
N GLU A 61 -19.10 -3.65 15.41
CA GLU A 61 -18.42 -2.38 15.73
C GLU A 61 -18.75 -1.28 14.73
N ILE A 62 -18.85 -1.63 13.43
CA ILE A 62 -19.31 -0.70 12.40
C ILE A 62 -20.71 -0.19 12.72
N THR A 63 -21.63 -1.06 13.15
CA THR A 63 -22.98 -0.66 13.55
C THR A 63 -23.02 0.16 14.84
N SER A 64 -22.07 -0.05 15.76
CA SER A 64 -21.98 0.74 17.00
C SER A 64 -21.64 2.22 16.74
N ASN A 65 -21.03 2.56 15.59
CA ASN A 65 -20.79 3.96 15.24
C ASN A 65 -22.10 4.77 15.13
N PHE A 66 -23.25 4.12 14.89
CA PHE A 66 -24.54 4.79 14.76
C PHE A 66 -25.14 5.25 16.11
N TYR A 67 -24.49 4.96 17.24
CA TYR A 67 -24.78 5.62 18.52
C TYR A 67 -24.21 7.05 18.59
N ASN A 68 -23.37 7.45 17.62
CA ASN A 68 -22.84 8.79 17.52
C ASN A 68 -23.64 9.61 16.50
N GLU A 69 -24.35 10.64 16.96
CA GLU A 69 -25.16 11.52 16.10
C GLU A 69 -24.34 12.25 15.03
N ASP A 70 -23.09 12.64 15.32
CA ASP A 70 -22.21 13.28 14.34
C ASP A 70 -21.88 12.31 13.20
N PHE A 71 -21.70 11.03 13.52
CA PHE A 71 -21.48 9.99 12.51
C PHE A 71 -22.73 9.77 11.65
N CYS A 72 -23.90 9.67 12.28
CA CYS A 72 -25.18 9.53 11.58
C CYS A 72 -25.44 10.69 10.61
N ARG A 73 -25.19 11.94 11.07
CA ARG A 73 -25.29 13.15 10.25
C ARG A 73 -24.28 13.14 9.09
N ALA A 74 -23.04 12.77 9.35
CA ALA A 74 -21.98 12.80 8.33
C ALA A 74 -22.17 11.77 7.21
N ILE A 75 -22.73 10.59 7.52
CA ILE A 75 -23.01 9.54 6.52
C ILE A 75 -24.43 9.66 5.91
N GLY A 76 -25.31 10.45 6.54
CA GLY A 76 -26.71 10.58 6.16
C GLY A 76 -27.53 9.31 6.38
N LEU A 77 -27.26 8.58 7.46
CA LEU A 77 -27.99 7.36 7.86
C LEU A 77 -28.13 7.31 9.38
N GLU A 78 -29.36 7.06 9.86
CA GLU A 78 -29.64 6.95 11.30
C GLU A 78 -29.25 5.60 11.89
N SER A 79 -29.35 4.53 11.10
CA SER A 79 -29.06 3.17 11.55
C SER A 79 -28.78 2.22 10.39
N ILE A 80 -28.04 1.15 10.64
CA ILE A 80 -27.88 0.04 9.69
C ILE A 80 -27.57 -1.25 10.47
N SER A 81 -28.03 -2.40 9.98
CA SER A 81 -27.67 -3.69 10.57
C SER A 81 -26.42 -4.30 9.93
N ALA A 82 -25.71 -5.15 10.67
CA ALA A 82 -24.58 -5.92 10.14
C ALA A 82 -24.97 -6.76 8.91
N SER A 83 -26.18 -7.32 8.89
CA SER A 83 -26.67 -8.11 7.76
C SER A 83 -26.93 -7.26 6.50
N GLN A 84 -27.37 -6.01 6.66
CA GLN A 84 -27.53 -5.08 5.55
C GLN A 84 -26.18 -4.69 4.95
N ILE A 85 -25.17 -4.38 5.77
CA ILE A 85 -23.81 -4.09 5.31
C ILE A 85 -23.22 -5.30 4.57
N SER A 86 -23.28 -6.49 5.17
CA SER A 86 -22.77 -7.73 4.58
C SER A 86 -23.42 -8.04 3.23
N ARG A 87 -24.76 -7.88 3.14
CA ARG A 87 -25.50 -8.06 1.89
C ARG A 87 -25.06 -7.06 0.84
N ARG A 88 -24.96 -5.77 1.20
CA ARG A 88 -24.56 -4.73 0.26
C ARG A 88 -23.14 -4.94 -0.28
N LEU A 89 -22.18 -5.31 0.58
CA LEU A 89 -20.82 -5.67 0.19
C LEU A 89 -20.78 -6.81 -0.84
N ARG A 90 -21.65 -7.82 -0.68
CA ARG A 90 -21.75 -8.96 -1.60
C ARG A 90 -22.34 -8.56 -2.96
N THR A 91 -23.34 -7.68 -2.94
CA THR A 91 -24.11 -7.31 -4.15
C THR A 91 -23.50 -6.15 -4.94
N LEU A 92 -22.67 -5.31 -4.32
CA LEU A 92 -22.04 -4.19 -4.99
C LEU A 92 -21.05 -4.72 -6.05
N PRO A 93 -21.20 -4.37 -7.34
CA PRO A 93 -20.26 -4.79 -8.37
C PRO A 93 -18.85 -4.20 -8.12
N PRO A 94 -17.78 -5.01 -8.14
CA PRO A 94 -16.41 -4.52 -7.94
C PRO A 94 -15.99 -3.40 -8.88
N ASP A 95 -16.50 -3.39 -10.11
CA ASP A 95 -16.15 -2.38 -11.11
C ASP A 95 -16.56 -0.95 -10.69
N ALA A 96 -17.61 -0.81 -9.89
CA ALA A 96 -18.01 0.47 -9.33
C ALA A 96 -16.98 1.02 -8.32
N VAL A 97 -16.38 0.15 -7.51
CA VAL A 97 -15.33 0.54 -6.57
C VAL A 97 -14.00 0.77 -7.29
N LYS A 98 -13.69 -0.03 -8.31
CA LYS A 98 -12.52 0.18 -9.19
C LYS A 98 -12.57 1.54 -9.90
N LEU A 99 -13.75 1.95 -10.34
CA LEU A 99 -13.96 3.27 -10.95
C LEU A 99 -13.60 4.39 -9.98
N LEU A 100 -14.11 4.32 -8.75
CA LEU A 100 -13.81 5.27 -7.67
C LEU A 100 -12.32 5.31 -7.32
N PHE A 101 -11.67 4.15 -7.31
CA PHE A 101 -10.23 4.06 -7.12
C PHE A 101 -9.47 4.80 -8.22
N LYS A 102 -9.81 4.56 -9.50
CA LYS A 102 -9.20 5.27 -10.64
C LYS A 102 -9.43 6.79 -10.59
N GLN A 103 -10.60 7.23 -10.15
CA GLN A 103 -10.90 8.66 -9.99
C GLN A 103 -10.10 9.29 -8.86
N SER A 104 -9.99 8.60 -7.72
CA SER A 104 -9.18 9.06 -6.58
C SER A 104 -7.72 9.22 -6.96
N LEU A 105 -7.19 8.30 -7.79
CA LEU A 105 -5.84 8.42 -8.36
C LEU A 105 -5.69 9.59 -9.33
N THR A 106 -6.69 9.83 -10.18
CA THR A 106 -6.67 10.93 -11.15
C THR A 106 -6.64 12.29 -10.45
N GLU A 107 -7.46 12.46 -9.41
CA GLU A 107 -7.46 13.64 -8.56
C GLU A 107 -6.10 13.82 -7.86
N LEU A 108 -5.56 12.74 -7.30
CA LEU A 108 -4.27 12.75 -6.61
C LEU A 108 -3.11 13.11 -7.54
N GLY A 109 -3.08 12.55 -8.75
CA GLY A 109 -2.10 12.91 -9.78
C GLY A 109 -2.19 14.37 -10.19
N SER A 110 -3.41 14.91 -10.31
CA SER A 110 -3.64 16.31 -10.65
C SER A 110 -3.11 17.27 -9.57
N GLN A 111 -3.27 16.93 -8.28
CA GLN A 111 -2.78 17.77 -7.18
C GLN A 111 -1.27 17.72 -6.96
N ILE A 112 -0.63 16.58 -7.23
CA ILE A 112 0.82 16.43 -7.12
C ILE A 112 1.54 17.16 -8.28
N GLY A 113 0.85 17.33 -9.42
CA GLY A 113 1.37 17.98 -10.62
C GLY A 113 2.12 16.99 -11.51
N PHE A 114 1.52 16.65 -12.66
CA PHE A 114 2.09 15.73 -13.66
C PHE A 114 3.51 16.11 -14.13
N ASP A 115 3.89 17.40 -14.04
CA ASP A 115 5.20 17.89 -14.48
C ASP A 115 6.33 17.73 -13.45
N LYS A 116 5.99 17.53 -12.16
CA LYS A 116 6.99 17.07 -11.19
C LYS A 116 7.25 15.58 -11.37
N LEU A 117 6.28 14.82 -11.89
CA LEU A 117 6.36 13.36 -12.04
C LEU A 117 7.39 12.85 -13.08
N THR A 118 8.08 13.75 -13.77
CA THR A 118 8.86 13.47 -14.99
C THR A 118 10.36 13.77 -14.88
N LYS A 119 10.88 14.27 -13.75
CA LYS A 119 12.29 14.72 -13.68
C LYS A 119 13.28 13.67 -13.15
N GLU A 120 14.38 13.58 -13.92
CA GLU A 120 15.69 12.95 -13.73
C GLU A 120 15.83 11.42 -13.82
N LEU A 121 14.84 10.60 -13.45
CA LEU A 121 14.99 9.12 -13.47
C LEU A 121 13.93 8.36 -14.28
N GLY A 122 13.09 9.06 -15.04
CA GLY A 122 11.90 8.46 -15.65
C GLY A 122 10.85 8.09 -14.61
N ARG A 123 9.63 7.80 -15.04
CA ARG A 123 8.56 7.40 -14.12
C ARG A 123 8.82 5.99 -13.60
N LEU A 124 9.25 5.90 -12.34
CA LEU A 124 9.54 4.64 -11.67
C LEU A 124 8.24 3.90 -11.30
N HIS A 125 8.05 2.72 -11.88
CA HIS A 125 6.91 1.85 -11.62
C HIS A 125 7.37 0.54 -11.00
N LEU A 126 7.12 0.39 -9.70
CA LEU A 126 7.41 -0.83 -8.95
C LEU A 126 6.23 -1.79 -9.12
N ILE A 127 6.50 -3.04 -9.50
CA ILE A 127 5.47 -4.05 -9.72
C ILE A 127 5.77 -5.25 -8.86
N ASP A 128 4.84 -5.57 -7.97
CA ASP A 128 4.93 -6.72 -7.08
C ASP A 128 3.53 -7.15 -6.62
N SER A 129 3.44 -8.33 -6.01
CA SER A 129 2.19 -8.85 -5.46
C SER A 129 2.32 -9.16 -3.97
N SER A 130 1.22 -8.96 -3.23
CA SER A 130 1.14 -9.34 -1.83
C SER A 130 0.08 -10.41 -1.63
N THR A 131 0.50 -11.55 -1.10
CA THR A 131 -0.43 -12.62 -0.72
C THR A 131 -1.10 -12.27 0.61
N ILE A 132 -2.42 -12.43 0.67
CA ILE A 132 -3.24 -12.34 1.88
C ILE A 132 -3.76 -13.74 2.16
N SER A 133 -3.28 -14.34 3.25
CA SER A 133 -3.70 -15.68 3.69
C SER A 133 -5.10 -15.63 4.27
N LEU A 134 -5.93 -16.59 3.89
CA LEU A 134 -7.34 -16.69 4.27
C LEU A 134 -7.65 -18.07 4.84
N CYS A 135 -8.74 -18.15 5.61
CA CYS A 135 -9.23 -19.40 6.18
C CYS A 135 -10.05 -20.18 5.14
N LEU A 136 -9.65 -21.42 4.82
CA LEU A 136 -10.30 -22.22 3.77
C LEU A 136 -11.80 -22.44 4.01
N THR A 137 -12.22 -22.66 5.26
CA THR A 137 -13.64 -22.87 5.61
C THR A 137 -14.50 -21.62 5.40
N ARG A 138 -13.90 -20.42 5.49
CA ARG A 138 -14.61 -19.14 5.30
C ARG A 138 -14.55 -18.63 3.86
N TYR A 139 -13.52 -19.01 3.12
CA TYR A 139 -13.25 -18.54 1.76
C TYR A 139 -13.05 -19.71 0.79
N PRO A 140 -14.03 -20.61 0.61
CA PRO A 140 -13.87 -21.81 -0.21
C PRO A 140 -13.63 -21.52 -1.70
N TRP A 141 -13.89 -20.28 -2.15
CA TRP A 141 -13.62 -19.82 -3.51
C TRP A 141 -12.16 -19.41 -3.76
N ALA A 142 -11.35 -19.25 -2.70
CA ALA A 142 -10.00 -18.72 -2.76
C ALA A 142 -8.91 -19.79 -2.50
N ILE A 143 -9.11 -21.02 -2.99
CA ILE A 143 -8.22 -22.15 -2.69
C ILE A 143 -6.80 -21.87 -3.16
N PHE A 144 -5.83 -21.97 -2.23
CA PHE A 144 -4.41 -21.79 -2.50
C PHE A 144 -3.61 -23.09 -2.34
N ARG A 145 -3.86 -23.83 -1.26
CA ARG A 145 -3.29 -25.15 -0.95
C ARG A 145 -4.36 -26.04 -0.31
N GLN A 146 -4.06 -27.32 -0.08
CA GLN A 146 -5.00 -28.29 0.51
C GLN A 146 -5.72 -27.76 1.77
N THR A 147 -5.00 -27.05 2.64
CA THR A 147 -5.55 -26.57 3.93
C THR A 147 -5.62 -25.04 4.02
N LYS A 148 -5.27 -24.30 2.97
CA LYS A 148 -5.16 -22.83 3.01
C LYS A 148 -5.85 -22.19 1.83
N SER A 149 -6.59 -21.12 2.11
CA SER A 149 -7.06 -20.19 1.09
C SER A 149 -6.18 -18.95 1.08
N GLY A 150 -6.24 -18.20 -0.01
CA GLY A 150 -5.52 -16.96 -0.12
C GLY A 150 -5.79 -16.27 -1.45
N ILE A 151 -5.63 -14.95 -1.42
CA ILE A 151 -5.68 -14.09 -2.59
C ILE A 151 -4.34 -13.35 -2.73
N LYS A 152 -4.11 -12.80 -3.91
CA LYS A 152 -3.01 -11.88 -4.19
C LYS A 152 -3.58 -10.55 -4.62
N LEU A 153 -3.02 -9.48 -4.05
CA LEU A 153 -3.13 -8.13 -4.57
C LEU A 153 -1.88 -7.84 -5.39
N HIS A 154 -1.99 -7.86 -6.71
CA HIS A 154 -0.93 -7.42 -7.62
C HIS A 154 -1.05 -5.92 -7.81
N LEU A 155 0.05 -5.20 -7.68
CA LEU A 155 0.05 -3.75 -7.65
C LEU A 155 1.17 -3.19 -8.51
N ARG A 156 0.84 -2.17 -9.30
CA ARG A 156 1.82 -1.21 -9.82
C ARG A 156 1.83 0.00 -8.89
N LEU A 157 2.93 0.22 -8.20
CA LEU A 157 3.17 1.39 -7.38
C LEU A 157 4.09 2.36 -8.12
N GLN A 158 3.64 3.58 -8.32
CA GLN A 158 4.52 4.67 -8.73
C GLN A 158 5.11 5.30 -7.47
N PHE A 159 6.43 5.42 -7.41
CA PHE A 159 7.12 5.97 -6.25
C PHE A 159 7.93 7.20 -6.64
N GLN A 160 7.63 8.33 -5.99
CA GLN A 160 8.32 9.58 -6.27
C GLN A 160 8.27 10.54 -5.09
N ASP A 161 9.41 11.19 -4.79
CA ASP A 161 9.55 12.18 -3.72
C ASP A 161 9.00 11.70 -2.36
N GLY A 162 9.17 10.40 -2.08
CA GLY A 162 8.66 9.76 -0.87
C GLY A 162 7.14 9.50 -0.86
N ILE A 163 6.44 9.78 -1.95
CA ILE A 163 5.02 9.50 -2.15
C ILE A 163 4.87 8.20 -2.95
N ALA A 164 4.06 7.29 -2.40
CA ALA A 164 3.73 6.02 -3.01
C ALA A 164 2.31 6.09 -3.58
N LEU A 165 2.17 5.97 -4.91
CA LEU A 165 0.89 6.06 -5.61
C LEU A 165 0.49 4.67 -6.15
N PRO A 166 -0.60 4.05 -5.68
CA PRO A 166 -1.03 2.74 -6.17
C PRO A 166 -1.69 2.88 -7.55
N GLY A 167 -0.90 2.99 -8.61
CA GLY A 167 -1.36 3.36 -9.95
C GLY A 167 -2.20 2.32 -10.68
N GLN A 168 -2.10 1.03 -10.34
CA GLN A 168 -2.97 -0.04 -10.86
C GLN A 168 -3.00 -1.20 -9.87
N ALA A 169 -4.14 -1.86 -9.74
CA ALA A 169 -4.33 -3.01 -8.86
C ALA A 169 -5.11 -4.12 -9.57
N VAL A 170 -4.72 -5.38 -9.34
CA VAL A 170 -5.43 -6.58 -9.80
C VAL A 170 -5.50 -7.57 -8.65
N ILE A 171 -6.67 -8.19 -8.45
CA ILE A 171 -6.90 -9.15 -7.37
C ILE A 171 -7.14 -10.52 -7.99
N THR A 172 -6.37 -11.52 -7.56
CA THR A 172 -6.52 -12.91 -8.04
C THR A 172 -6.50 -13.89 -6.89
N ASN A 173 -6.90 -15.13 -7.13
CA ASN A 173 -6.56 -16.23 -6.22
C ASN A 173 -5.05 -16.38 -6.11
N ALA A 174 -4.54 -16.75 -4.93
CA ALA A 174 -3.10 -16.78 -4.66
C ALA A 174 -2.33 -17.85 -5.46
N LYS A 175 -3.03 -18.81 -6.07
CA LYS A 175 -2.46 -19.83 -6.95
C LYS A 175 -1.98 -19.26 -8.29
N VAL A 176 -2.51 -18.11 -8.72
CA VAL A 176 -2.12 -17.46 -9.97
C VAL A 176 -0.67 -16.97 -9.86
N ALA A 177 0.12 -17.27 -10.89
CA ALA A 177 1.52 -16.86 -10.97
C ALA A 177 1.62 -15.36 -11.31
N ASP A 178 2.51 -14.64 -10.64
CA ASP A 178 2.56 -13.17 -10.69
C ASP A 178 2.82 -12.61 -12.09
N LYS A 179 3.68 -13.28 -12.86
CA LYS A 179 3.98 -12.93 -14.26
C LYS A 179 2.78 -12.89 -15.21
N ARG A 180 1.65 -13.53 -14.85
CA ARG A 180 0.42 -13.48 -15.68
C ARG A 180 -0.20 -12.09 -15.68
N GLU A 181 -0.07 -11.34 -14.58
CA GLU A 181 -0.68 -10.02 -14.44
C GLU A 181 0.19 -8.90 -15.01
N MET A 182 1.36 -9.21 -15.58
CA MET A 182 2.24 -8.20 -16.19
C MET A 182 1.55 -7.40 -17.29
N ASP A 183 0.64 -8.01 -18.06
CA ASP A 183 0.00 -7.34 -19.20
C ASP A 183 -0.93 -6.20 -18.72
N GLU A 184 -1.48 -6.32 -17.52
CA GLU A 184 -2.32 -5.31 -16.88
C GLU A 184 -1.51 -4.26 -16.10
N LEU A 185 -0.31 -4.62 -15.63
CA LEU A 185 0.46 -3.81 -14.70
C LEU A 185 1.54 -2.98 -15.39
N VAL A 186 2.16 -3.50 -16.45
CA VAL A 186 3.30 -2.84 -17.11
C VAL A 186 2.89 -1.54 -17.79
N VAL A 187 3.70 -0.50 -17.59
CA VAL A 187 3.57 0.77 -18.31
C VAL A 187 4.41 0.71 -19.58
N THR A 188 3.80 1.11 -20.69
CA THR A 188 4.42 1.04 -22.03
C THR A 188 5.01 2.37 -22.52
N ASP A 189 4.85 3.43 -21.72
CA ASP A 189 5.39 4.76 -22.02
C ASP A 189 6.94 4.72 -22.03
N LYS A 190 7.57 5.45 -22.96
CA LYS A 190 9.03 5.39 -23.17
C LYS A 190 9.84 5.95 -21.99
N ASP A 191 9.27 6.90 -21.25
CA ASP A 191 9.88 7.50 -20.07
C ASP A 191 9.66 6.68 -18.79
N ALA A 192 8.88 5.60 -18.85
CA ALA A 192 8.59 4.73 -17.72
C ALA A 192 9.65 3.63 -17.56
N ILE A 193 10.03 3.33 -16.32
CA ILE A 193 10.89 2.20 -15.97
C ILE A 193 10.10 1.25 -15.06
N ASN A 194 9.87 0.03 -15.55
CA ASN A 194 9.17 -1.01 -14.80
C ASN A 194 10.16 -1.85 -13.97
N VAL A 195 10.04 -1.85 -12.64
CA VAL A 195 10.91 -2.61 -11.75
C VAL A 195 10.15 -3.80 -11.16
N PHE A 196 10.67 -5.00 -11.37
CA PHE A 196 10.05 -6.25 -10.93
C PHE A 196 10.92 -7.02 -9.92
N ASP A 197 10.31 -7.89 -9.12
CA ASP A 197 11.05 -8.97 -8.43
C ASP A 197 11.28 -10.18 -9.36
N ARG A 198 12.21 -11.07 -8.96
CA ARG A 198 12.56 -12.33 -9.64
C ARG A 198 11.36 -13.26 -9.93
N GLY A 199 10.22 -13.08 -9.25
CA GLY A 199 8.97 -13.80 -9.51
C GLY A 199 8.36 -13.51 -10.88
N TYR A 200 8.70 -12.38 -11.49
CA TYR A 200 8.15 -11.87 -12.75
C TYR A 200 8.99 -12.19 -13.99
N ILE A 201 10.10 -12.92 -13.84
CA ILE A 201 10.93 -13.29 -14.99
C ILE A 201 10.11 -14.11 -15.99
N ASP A 202 9.96 -13.57 -17.20
CA ASP A 202 9.36 -14.24 -18.36
C ASP A 202 10.02 -13.76 -19.66
N TYR A 203 10.97 -14.55 -20.17
CA TYR A 203 11.75 -14.21 -21.37
C TYR A 203 10.87 -14.00 -22.61
N ARG A 204 9.73 -14.72 -22.71
CA ARG A 204 8.77 -14.55 -23.81
C ARG A 204 8.05 -13.20 -23.75
N LYS A 205 7.92 -12.59 -22.57
CA LYS A 205 7.38 -11.23 -22.41
C LYS A 205 8.46 -10.16 -22.56
N PHE A 206 9.68 -10.43 -22.09
CA PHE A 206 10.78 -9.48 -22.13
C PHE A 206 11.29 -9.19 -23.55
N ASP A 207 11.30 -10.15 -24.46
CA ASP A 207 11.68 -9.89 -25.86
C ASP A 207 10.76 -8.85 -26.54
N PRO A 208 9.42 -9.00 -26.50
CA PRO A 208 8.51 -7.96 -26.96
C PRO A 208 8.70 -6.60 -26.27
N TYR A 209 9.11 -6.57 -25.01
CA TYR A 209 9.41 -5.32 -24.31
C TYR A 209 10.65 -4.64 -24.88
N CYS A 210 11.71 -5.41 -25.16
CA CYS A 210 12.90 -4.89 -25.84
C CYS A 210 12.55 -4.32 -27.21
N GLN A 211 11.79 -5.08 -28.02
CA GLN A 211 11.36 -4.64 -29.35
C GLN A 211 10.53 -3.33 -29.32
N LYS A 212 9.67 -3.17 -28.32
CA LYS A 212 8.79 -2.00 -28.17
C LYS A 212 9.43 -0.83 -27.42
N GLY A 213 10.66 -0.98 -26.92
CA GLY A 213 11.32 0.03 -26.08
C GLY A 213 10.67 0.21 -24.71
N ILE A 214 10.01 -0.82 -24.18
CA ILE A 214 9.44 -0.82 -22.83
C ILE A 214 10.57 -1.13 -21.85
N ARG A 215 10.98 -0.15 -21.07
CA ARG A 215 12.14 -0.26 -20.17
C ARG A 215 11.78 -1.06 -18.91
N PHE A 216 12.69 -1.94 -18.50
CA PHE A 216 12.53 -2.70 -17.26
C PHE A 216 13.83 -2.98 -16.52
N VAL A 217 13.70 -3.23 -15.21
CA VAL A 217 14.78 -3.70 -14.34
C VAL A 217 14.23 -4.86 -13.49
N THR A 218 14.94 -5.98 -13.40
CA THR A 218 14.54 -7.10 -12.52
C THR A 218 15.76 -7.84 -11.99
N ARG A 219 15.61 -8.49 -10.83
CA ARG A 219 16.63 -9.43 -10.34
C ARG A 219 16.57 -10.74 -11.09
N LEU A 220 17.75 -11.26 -11.44
CA LEU A 220 17.93 -12.55 -12.10
C LEU A 220 17.86 -13.70 -11.09
N LYS A 221 17.42 -14.88 -11.53
CA LYS A 221 17.48 -16.12 -10.74
C LYS A 221 18.90 -16.70 -10.81
N TRP A 222 19.33 -17.33 -9.71
CA TRP A 222 20.68 -17.92 -9.60
C TRP A 222 20.97 -19.01 -10.64
N ASN A 223 19.92 -19.70 -11.13
CA ASN A 223 20.02 -20.79 -12.10
C ASN A 223 19.72 -20.34 -13.54
N ALA A 224 19.73 -19.04 -13.82
CA ALA A 224 19.53 -18.54 -15.17
C ALA A 224 20.69 -18.99 -16.08
N LEU A 225 20.35 -19.41 -17.30
CA LEU A 225 21.33 -19.65 -18.36
C LEU A 225 21.69 -18.30 -18.98
N ILE A 226 22.99 -18.00 -19.02
CA ILE A 226 23.55 -16.70 -19.39
C ILE A 226 24.66 -16.96 -20.43
N ASP A 227 24.51 -16.37 -21.60
CA ASP A 227 25.55 -16.34 -22.64
C ASP A 227 26.13 -14.91 -22.69
N VAL A 228 27.37 -14.74 -22.20
CA VAL A 228 28.03 -13.43 -22.15
C VAL A 228 28.50 -13.02 -23.55
N VAL A 229 28.21 -11.78 -23.94
CA VAL A 229 28.59 -11.20 -25.23
C VAL A 229 29.81 -10.30 -25.09
N LYS A 230 29.78 -9.37 -24.12
CA LYS A 230 30.88 -8.45 -23.84
C LYS A 230 30.79 -7.90 -22.42
N ASP A 231 31.94 -7.51 -21.88
CA ASP A 231 32.07 -6.79 -20.61
C ASP A 231 32.08 -5.27 -20.85
N PHE A 232 31.53 -4.53 -19.89
CA PHE A 232 31.64 -3.07 -19.79
C PHE A 232 32.58 -2.70 -18.64
N PRO A 233 33.21 -1.51 -18.67
CA PRO A 233 34.00 -1.01 -17.55
C PRO A 233 33.16 -0.88 -16.28
N VAL A 234 33.69 -1.37 -15.15
CA VAL A 234 33.02 -1.30 -13.84
C VAL A 234 33.62 -0.19 -12.99
N ASN A 235 32.76 0.58 -12.32
CA ASN A 235 33.17 1.67 -11.42
C ASN A 235 32.35 1.61 -10.11
N GLY A 236 32.93 2.13 -9.02
CA GLY A 236 32.23 2.29 -7.74
C GLY A 236 31.83 0.95 -7.10
N SER A 237 30.55 0.78 -6.77
CA SER A 237 30.01 -0.41 -6.09
C SER A 237 29.60 -1.55 -7.04
N ILE A 238 29.90 -1.43 -8.34
CA ILE A 238 29.53 -2.42 -9.35
C ILE A 238 30.61 -3.50 -9.43
N LEU A 239 30.19 -4.76 -9.32
CA LEU A 239 31.09 -5.91 -9.40
C LEU A 239 31.24 -6.44 -10.82
N LYS A 240 30.16 -6.41 -11.61
CA LYS A 240 30.13 -6.79 -13.03
C LYS A 240 29.13 -5.94 -13.78
N ASP A 241 29.45 -5.66 -15.03
CA ASP A 241 28.55 -5.03 -15.99
C ASP A 241 28.80 -5.67 -17.36
N GLN A 242 27.79 -6.33 -17.90
CA GLN A 242 27.93 -7.21 -19.07
C GLN A 242 26.73 -7.10 -20.00
N GLN A 243 26.94 -7.23 -21.29
CA GLN A 243 25.88 -7.54 -22.24
C GLN A 243 25.76 -9.06 -22.37
N VAL A 244 24.54 -9.59 -22.24
CA VAL A 244 24.28 -11.04 -22.21
C VAL A 244 23.03 -11.41 -23.00
N TYR A 245 22.97 -12.65 -23.49
CA TYR A 245 21.71 -13.30 -23.85
C TYR A 245 21.25 -14.20 -22.71
N LEU A 246 19.94 -14.23 -22.46
CA LEU A 246 19.33 -15.08 -21.42
C LEU A 246 18.50 -16.19 -22.04
N GLY A 247 18.45 -17.34 -21.34
CA GLY A 247 17.62 -18.48 -21.71
C GLY A 247 18.35 -19.54 -22.51
N GLY A 248 17.81 -20.77 -22.47
CA GLY A 248 18.36 -21.93 -23.21
C GLY A 248 17.57 -22.21 -24.48
N ASN A 249 17.85 -23.31 -25.17
CA ASN A 249 17.34 -23.64 -26.51
C ASN A 249 15.89 -23.20 -26.83
N GLN A 250 14.91 -23.45 -25.95
CA GLN A 250 13.48 -23.14 -26.19
C GLN A 250 13.00 -21.81 -25.58
N THR A 251 13.84 -21.12 -24.80
CA THR A 251 13.51 -19.89 -24.07
C THR A 251 14.54 -18.79 -24.27
N LYS A 252 15.49 -18.99 -25.19
CA LYS A 252 16.56 -18.05 -25.48
C LYS A 252 15.96 -16.77 -26.04
N MET A 253 16.37 -15.66 -25.47
CA MET A 253 15.96 -14.35 -25.91
C MET A 253 16.64 -13.99 -27.23
N GLU A 254 15.91 -13.27 -28.08
CA GLU A 254 16.44 -12.70 -29.33
C GLU A 254 17.15 -11.38 -29.10
N HIS A 255 16.77 -10.63 -28.06
CA HIS A 255 17.39 -9.36 -27.71
C HIS A 255 18.40 -9.53 -26.57
N PRO A 256 19.60 -8.93 -26.68
CA PRO A 256 20.54 -8.93 -25.57
C PRO A 256 20.05 -8.01 -24.45
N LEU A 257 20.39 -8.35 -23.22
CA LEU A 257 20.14 -7.55 -22.03
C LEU A 257 21.46 -7.13 -21.39
N ARG A 258 21.41 -6.12 -20.54
CA ARG A 258 22.50 -5.73 -19.66
C ARG A 258 22.35 -6.43 -18.32
N LEU A 259 23.42 -7.08 -17.86
CA LEU A 259 23.55 -7.74 -16.57
C LEU A 259 24.49 -6.93 -15.70
N ILE A 260 24.02 -6.59 -14.49
CA ILE A 260 24.78 -5.82 -13.52
C ILE A 260 24.83 -6.61 -12.21
N GLU A 261 26.02 -6.89 -11.68
CA GLU A 261 26.23 -7.51 -10.37
C GLU A 261 26.60 -6.43 -9.34
N VAL A 262 25.86 -6.35 -8.24
CA VAL A 262 26.09 -5.38 -7.14
C VAL A 262 26.01 -6.07 -5.78
N LEU A 263 26.56 -5.43 -4.76
CA LEU A 263 26.32 -5.79 -3.36
C LEU A 263 25.09 -5.04 -2.83
N ASP A 264 24.23 -5.74 -2.12
CA ASP A 264 23.15 -5.12 -1.36
C ASP A 264 23.64 -4.50 -0.05
N THR A 265 22.72 -3.92 0.73
CA THR A 265 23.05 -3.28 2.01
C THR A 265 23.57 -4.25 3.08
N GLN A 266 23.41 -5.56 2.88
CA GLN A 266 23.90 -6.61 3.76
C GLN A 266 25.20 -7.25 3.24
N GLY A 267 25.72 -6.79 2.10
CA GLY A 267 26.91 -7.36 1.47
C GLY A 267 26.62 -8.60 0.62
N GLU A 268 25.36 -8.92 0.37
CA GLU A 268 24.97 -10.06 -0.47
C GLU A 268 24.97 -9.68 -1.95
N ARG A 269 25.41 -10.60 -2.80
CA ARG A 269 25.47 -10.38 -4.25
C ARG A 269 24.09 -10.45 -4.87
N ILE A 270 23.73 -9.42 -5.63
CA ILE A 270 22.51 -9.37 -6.42
C ILE A 270 22.88 -9.18 -7.88
N VAL A 271 22.34 -10.04 -8.73
CA VAL A 271 22.43 -9.92 -10.19
C VAL A 271 21.13 -9.29 -10.70
N ILE A 272 21.25 -8.14 -11.34
CA ILE A 272 20.16 -7.35 -11.91
C ILE A 272 20.27 -7.44 -13.43
N ILE A 273 19.14 -7.53 -14.11
CA ILE A 273 19.05 -7.45 -15.56
C ILE A 273 18.16 -6.28 -15.97
N THR A 274 18.51 -5.65 -17.09
CA THR A 274 17.75 -4.56 -17.69
C THR A 274 17.93 -4.56 -19.21
N ASN A 275 16.96 -4.05 -19.94
CA ASN A 275 17.12 -3.71 -21.36
C ASN A 275 17.60 -2.27 -21.57
N ASP A 276 17.91 -1.55 -20.50
CA ASP A 276 18.42 -0.20 -20.52
C ASP A 276 19.96 -0.17 -20.53
N PHE A 277 20.51 0.24 -21.66
CA PHE A 277 21.96 0.40 -21.84
C PHE A 277 22.43 1.85 -21.67
N GLU A 278 21.51 2.79 -21.46
CA GLU A 278 21.80 4.22 -21.36
C GLU A 278 22.03 4.66 -19.90
N LEU A 279 21.36 4.01 -18.94
CA LEU A 279 21.52 4.31 -17.52
C LEU A 279 22.92 3.94 -17.01
N GLU A 280 23.43 4.72 -16.07
CA GLU A 280 24.63 4.32 -15.33
C GLU A 280 24.37 3.05 -14.52
N ALA A 281 25.35 2.14 -14.44
CA ALA A 281 25.17 0.86 -13.74
C ALA A 281 24.83 1.06 -12.24
N THR A 282 25.38 2.10 -11.62
CA THR A 282 25.05 2.51 -10.25
C THR A 282 23.58 2.93 -10.12
N ALA A 283 23.06 3.70 -11.08
CA ALA A 283 21.66 4.10 -11.13
C ALA A 283 20.72 2.90 -11.26
N VAL A 284 21.06 1.88 -12.06
CA VAL A 284 20.29 0.63 -12.15
C VAL A 284 20.25 -0.10 -10.80
N GLY A 285 21.38 -0.12 -10.08
CA GLY A 285 21.46 -0.64 -8.72
C GLY A 285 20.53 0.09 -7.76
N ASP A 286 20.54 1.42 -7.77
CA ASP A 286 19.69 2.25 -6.92
C ASP A 286 18.20 2.15 -7.28
N LEU A 287 17.85 2.09 -8.57
CA LEU A 287 16.48 1.79 -9.03
C LEU A 287 15.95 0.48 -8.44
N TYR A 288 16.78 -0.56 -8.42
CA TYR A 288 16.38 -1.84 -7.83
C TYR A 288 16.24 -1.78 -6.30
N ARG A 289 17.00 -0.92 -5.61
CA ARG A 289 16.82 -0.69 -4.16
C ARG A 289 15.45 -0.08 -3.86
N TYR A 290 14.98 0.86 -4.69
CA TYR A 290 13.64 1.44 -4.55
C TYR A 290 12.51 0.43 -4.68
N ARG A 291 12.73 -0.77 -5.24
CA ARG A 291 11.75 -1.87 -5.22
C ARG A 291 11.20 -2.15 -3.82
N TRP A 292 12.00 -2.00 -2.76
CA TRP A 292 11.54 -2.19 -1.37
C TRP A 292 10.36 -1.28 -0.98
N GLN A 293 10.16 -0.15 -1.67
CA GLN A 293 9.05 0.77 -1.37
C GLN A 293 7.68 0.12 -1.58
N ILE A 294 7.53 -0.80 -2.53
CA ILE A 294 6.26 -1.53 -2.71
C ILE A 294 6.00 -2.53 -1.58
N GLU A 295 7.05 -3.15 -1.04
CA GLU A 295 6.93 -4.02 0.13
C GLU A 295 6.54 -3.21 1.38
N LEU A 296 7.15 -2.03 1.56
CA LEU A 296 6.78 -1.10 2.62
C LEU A 296 5.33 -0.63 2.48
N PHE A 297 4.88 -0.35 1.25
CA PHE A 297 3.48 -0.02 0.96
C PHE A 297 2.54 -1.17 1.35
N PHE A 298 2.83 -2.41 0.96
CA PHE A 298 2.01 -3.56 1.36
C PHE A 298 2.00 -3.78 2.87
N LYS A 299 3.14 -3.59 3.53
CA LYS A 299 3.24 -3.65 4.99
C LYS A 299 2.35 -2.58 5.62
N TRP A 300 2.42 -1.35 5.15
CA TRP A 300 1.60 -0.23 5.61
C TRP A 300 0.11 -0.54 5.43
N LEU A 301 -0.30 -1.00 4.25
CA LEU A 301 -1.69 -1.34 3.93
C LEU A 301 -2.23 -2.42 4.89
N LYS A 302 -1.45 -3.49 5.10
CA LYS A 302 -1.80 -4.61 6.00
C LYS A 302 -1.78 -4.24 7.48
N GLN A 303 -1.01 -3.22 7.87
CA GLN A 303 -0.87 -2.80 9.26
C GLN A 303 -1.94 -1.77 9.66
N HIS A 304 -2.33 -0.90 8.73
CA HIS A 304 -3.17 0.26 9.02
C HIS A 304 -4.60 0.16 8.52
N PHE A 305 -4.91 -0.84 7.68
CA PHE A 305 -6.29 -1.14 7.29
C PHE A 305 -6.68 -2.58 7.64
N SER A 306 -7.99 -2.78 7.84
CA SER A 306 -8.60 -4.09 8.09
C SER A 306 -8.70 -4.93 6.80
N ILE A 307 -7.54 -5.36 6.27
CA ILE A 307 -7.43 -6.22 5.08
C ILE A 307 -6.86 -7.61 5.38
N LYS A 308 -6.56 -7.90 6.66
CA LYS A 308 -6.24 -9.24 7.16
C LYS A 308 -7.50 -10.02 7.56
N HIS A 309 -8.55 -9.30 7.94
CA HIS A 309 -9.86 -9.84 8.30
C HIS A 309 -10.92 -9.04 7.55
N PHE A 310 -11.62 -9.69 6.62
CA PHE A 310 -12.66 -9.05 5.83
C PHE A 310 -14.03 -9.14 6.53
N TYR A 311 -14.79 -8.05 6.45
CA TYR A 311 -16.17 -7.92 6.91
C TYR A 311 -17.15 -8.75 6.07
N GLY A 312 -16.92 -8.81 4.76
CA GLY A 312 -17.65 -9.68 3.83
C GLY A 312 -16.74 -10.78 3.25
N LEU A 313 -17.30 -11.98 3.07
CA LEU A 313 -16.51 -13.19 2.77
C LEU A 313 -16.61 -13.69 1.32
N SER A 314 -17.58 -13.21 0.55
CA SER A 314 -17.72 -13.55 -0.87
C SER A 314 -16.64 -12.86 -1.72
N MET A 315 -16.30 -13.44 -2.87
CA MET A 315 -15.32 -12.86 -3.80
C MET A 315 -15.55 -11.37 -4.11
N PRO A 316 -16.76 -10.91 -4.52
CA PRO A 316 -16.99 -9.48 -4.77
C PRO A 316 -16.82 -8.62 -3.52
N ALA A 317 -17.19 -9.14 -2.35
CA ALA A 317 -17.07 -8.40 -1.10
C ALA A 317 -15.61 -8.19 -0.70
N VAL A 318 -14.76 -9.21 -0.88
CA VAL A 318 -13.33 -9.12 -0.61
C VAL A 318 -12.65 -8.17 -1.60
N GLU A 319 -12.98 -8.24 -2.89
CA GLU A 319 -12.50 -7.29 -3.89
C GLU A 319 -12.91 -5.85 -3.55
N ASN A 320 -14.19 -5.62 -3.25
CA ASN A 320 -14.69 -4.31 -2.83
C ASN A 320 -13.90 -3.76 -1.64
N GLN A 321 -13.70 -4.56 -0.58
CA GLN A 321 -12.98 -4.11 0.60
C GLN A 321 -11.51 -3.77 0.32
N LEU A 322 -10.84 -4.51 -0.57
CA LEU A 322 -9.46 -4.19 -0.98
C LEU A 322 -9.38 -2.91 -1.79
N TYR A 323 -10.28 -2.71 -2.77
CA TYR A 323 -10.33 -1.45 -3.51
C TYR A 323 -10.73 -0.27 -2.61
N ILE A 324 -11.65 -0.45 -1.65
CA ILE A 324 -11.98 0.59 -0.65
C ILE A 324 -10.76 0.93 0.21
N ALA A 325 -9.91 -0.04 0.56
CA ALA A 325 -8.66 0.24 1.29
C ALA A 325 -7.70 1.11 0.46
N LEU A 326 -7.58 0.82 -0.84
CA LEU A 326 -6.78 1.63 -1.76
C LEU A 326 -7.38 3.03 -1.98
N CYS A 327 -8.71 3.15 -2.09
CA CYS A 327 -9.39 4.45 -2.12
C CYS A 327 -9.12 5.22 -0.83
N SER A 328 -9.25 4.58 0.33
CA SER A 328 -9.01 5.19 1.64
C SER A 328 -7.58 5.70 1.76
N TYR A 329 -6.60 4.95 1.25
CA TYR A 329 -5.22 5.40 1.15
C TYR A 329 -5.09 6.67 0.31
N CYS A 330 -5.69 6.70 -0.89
CA CYS A 330 -5.67 7.87 -1.76
C CYS A 330 -6.34 9.08 -1.13
N LEU A 331 -7.46 8.88 -0.42
CA LEU A 331 -8.15 9.94 0.32
C LEU A 331 -7.29 10.51 1.44
N LEU A 332 -6.59 9.67 2.20
CA LEU A 332 -5.65 10.13 3.23
C LEU A 332 -4.49 10.93 2.63
N LEU A 333 -3.97 10.53 1.46
CA LEU A 333 -2.94 11.29 0.76
C LEU A 333 -3.46 12.64 0.25
N LEU A 334 -4.63 12.67 -0.41
CA LEU A 334 -5.28 13.91 -0.82
C LEU A 334 -5.52 14.84 0.37
N PHE A 335 -5.96 14.28 1.48
CA PHE A 335 -6.18 15.04 2.71
C PHE A 335 -4.86 15.60 3.29
N LYS A 336 -3.77 14.82 3.24
CA LYS A 336 -2.43 15.27 3.63
C LYS A 336 -1.98 16.46 2.76
N LEU A 337 -2.13 16.36 1.44
CA LEU A 337 -1.79 17.42 0.49
C LEU A 337 -2.62 18.69 0.75
N LYS A 338 -3.93 18.54 0.88
CA LYS A 338 -4.87 19.62 1.16
C LYS A 338 -4.55 20.38 2.45
N THR A 339 -4.13 19.67 3.49
CA THR A 339 -3.80 20.28 4.79
C THR A 339 -2.37 20.84 4.84
N GLY A 340 -1.53 20.54 3.85
CA GLY A 340 -0.11 20.89 3.86
C GLY A 340 0.69 20.18 4.96
N TYR A 341 0.19 19.06 5.49
CA TYR A 341 0.83 18.36 6.60
C TYR A 341 2.11 17.66 6.13
N THR A 342 3.25 17.96 6.76
CA THR A 342 4.57 17.54 6.29
C THR A 342 5.03 16.20 6.87
N HIS A 343 4.52 15.78 8.02
CA HIS A 343 4.92 14.53 8.68
C HIS A 343 4.31 13.27 8.04
N THR A 344 4.53 12.11 8.65
CA THR A 344 4.14 10.82 8.08
C THR A 344 2.63 10.66 7.92
N LEU A 345 2.20 9.85 6.94
CA LEU A 345 0.77 9.54 6.75
C LEU A 345 0.17 8.83 7.98
N LEU A 346 1.00 8.08 8.71
CA LEU A 346 0.59 7.41 9.95
C LEU A 346 0.25 8.41 11.05
N GLU A 347 1.09 9.43 11.26
CA GLU A 347 0.81 10.49 12.25
C GLU A 347 -0.47 11.23 11.90
N LEU A 348 -0.65 11.60 10.62
CA LEU A 348 -1.89 12.21 10.15
C LEU A 348 -3.09 11.33 10.45
N THR A 349 -3.00 10.03 10.13
CA THR A 349 -4.09 9.07 10.36
C THR A 349 -4.43 8.97 11.85
N ARG A 350 -3.44 8.97 12.74
CA ARG A 350 -3.66 8.93 14.20
C ARG A 350 -4.39 10.18 14.70
N ILE A 351 -3.97 11.37 14.26
CA ILE A 351 -4.62 12.63 14.63
C ILE A 351 -6.03 12.67 14.06
N LEU A 352 -6.21 12.21 12.81
CA LEU A 352 -7.49 12.13 12.14
C LEU A 352 -8.47 11.22 12.90
N LYS A 353 -8.07 10.00 13.30
CA LYS A 353 -8.94 9.07 14.05
C LYS A 353 -9.63 9.71 15.26
N VAL A 354 -8.88 10.52 16.01
CA VAL A 354 -9.36 11.18 17.24
C VAL A 354 -10.26 12.39 16.97
N ASN A 355 -10.16 12.99 15.78
CA ASN A 355 -10.83 14.24 15.45
C ASN A 355 -11.77 14.12 14.24
N ILE A 356 -12.03 12.91 13.74
CA ILE A 356 -12.75 12.69 12.48
C ILE A 356 -14.18 13.24 12.52
N HIS A 357 -14.84 13.25 13.69
CA HIS A 357 -16.18 13.81 13.87
C HIS A 357 -16.18 15.28 14.31
N LYS A 358 -15.00 15.88 14.54
CA LYS A 358 -14.89 17.28 14.98
C LYS A 358 -14.89 18.23 13.77
N PRO A 359 -15.17 19.53 14.00
CA PRO A 359 -14.97 20.56 12.98
C PRO A 359 -13.56 20.52 12.40
N PHE A 360 -13.45 20.80 11.10
CA PHE A 360 -12.20 20.74 10.36
C PHE A 360 -11.19 21.77 10.88
N GLU A 361 -11.65 22.94 11.33
CA GLU A 361 -10.80 23.96 11.94
C GLU A 361 -10.07 23.41 13.18
N THR A 362 -10.77 22.67 14.03
CA THR A 362 -10.17 22.03 15.21
C THR A 362 -9.07 21.04 14.82
N LEU A 363 -9.27 20.27 13.75
CA LEU A 363 -8.23 19.37 13.25
C LEU A 363 -7.01 20.16 12.76
N LEU A 364 -7.22 21.22 11.97
CA LEU A 364 -6.14 22.05 11.44
C LEU A 364 -5.27 22.65 12.57
N GLU A 365 -5.89 23.08 13.67
CA GLU A 365 -5.15 23.53 14.85
C GLU A 365 -4.28 22.43 15.45
N LYS A 366 -4.79 21.18 15.53
CA LYS A 366 -4.00 20.04 16.04
C LYS A 366 -2.87 19.66 15.10
N LEU A 367 -3.07 19.73 13.78
CA LEU A 367 -2.04 19.42 12.79
C LEU A 367 -0.89 20.44 12.80
N ARG A 368 -1.17 21.70 13.17
CA ARG A 368 -0.18 22.78 13.27
C ARG A 368 0.51 22.83 14.64
N ARG A 369 0.08 22.03 15.61
CA ARG A 369 0.61 22.09 16.97
C ARG A 369 2.02 21.51 17.01
N ASN A 370 2.99 22.32 17.42
CA ASN A 370 4.35 21.84 17.67
C ASN A 370 4.37 20.77 18.77
N PRO A 371 5.28 19.79 18.71
CA PRO A 371 5.45 18.81 19.78
C PRO A 371 5.71 19.55 21.10
N GLN A 372 4.88 19.32 22.11
CA GLN A 372 5.07 19.93 23.43
C GLN A 372 6.17 19.25 24.24
N ARG A 373 6.59 18.05 23.83
CA ARG A 373 7.54 17.21 24.55
C ARG A 373 8.80 17.04 23.71
N HIS A 374 9.92 17.52 24.21
CA HIS A 374 11.23 17.19 23.67
C HIS A 374 11.62 15.80 24.20
N SER A 375 11.75 14.83 23.31
CA SER A 375 12.38 13.55 23.66
C SER A 375 13.90 13.71 23.53
N ARG A 376 14.67 13.16 24.46
CA ARG A 376 16.14 13.04 24.33
C ARG A 376 16.56 12.07 23.21
N GLY A 377 15.59 11.47 22.50
CA GLY A 377 15.80 10.47 21.48
C GLY A 377 15.77 9.05 22.06
N ARG A 378 15.99 8.07 21.19
CA ARG A 378 16.14 6.66 21.60
C ARG A 378 17.51 6.49 22.23
N HIS A 379 17.58 6.47 23.55
CA HIS A 379 18.76 6.00 24.25
C HIS A 379 18.84 4.48 24.11
N ARG A 380 20.03 3.97 23.82
CA ARG A 380 20.28 2.53 23.90
C ARG A 380 20.30 2.18 25.39
N THR A 381 19.37 1.33 25.82
CA THR A 381 19.34 0.84 27.19
C THR A 381 20.66 0.11 27.47
N ASP A 382 21.41 0.57 28.46
CA ASP A 382 22.63 -0.09 28.93
C ASP A 382 22.23 -1.19 29.92
N TYR A 383 21.96 -2.37 29.37
CA TYR A 383 21.51 -3.53 30.14
C TYR A 383 22.56 -3.96 31.19
N ASP A 384 23.85 -3.73 30.94
CA ASP A 384 24.92 -4.08 31.88
C ASP A 384 25.00 -3.10 33.04
N LEU A 385 24.67 -1.82 32.81
CA LEU A 385 24.52 -0.85 33.89
C LEU A 385 23.27 -1.15 34.73
N ILE A 386 22.14 -1.44 34.09
CA ILE A 386 20.89 -1.80 34.80
C ILE A 386 21.11 -3.05 35.65
N TYR A 387 21.74 -4.09 35.10
CA TYR A 387 22.06 -5.30 35.85
C TYR A 387 22.93 -5.01 37.09
N ARG A 388 24.00 -4.22 36.93
CA ARG A 388 24.88 -3.83 38.06
C ARG A 388 24.16 -3.00 39.12
N MET A 389 23.23 -2.13 38.72
CA MET A 389 22.43 -1.34 39.65
C MET A 389 21.45 -2.23 40.44
N ILE A 390 20.78 -3.18 39.78
CA ILE A 390 19.90 -4.15 40.44
C ILE A 390 20.71 -5.04 41.39
N GLU A 391 21.87 -5.51 40.95
CA GLU A 391 22.78 -6.32 41.77
C GLU A 391 23.24 -5.55 43.02
N TRP A 392 23.67 -4.30 42.86
CA TRP A 392 24.03 -3.43 43.97
C TRP A 392 22.86 -3.23 44.95
N GLN A 393 21.66 -2.96 44.44
CA GLN A 393 20.48 -2.75 45.28
C GLN A 393 20.09 -4.03 46.06
N PHE A 394 20.22 -5.19 45.43
CA PHE A 394 19.98 -6.49 46.07
C PHE A 394 20.99 -6.78 47.20
N PHE A 395 22.29 -6.57 46.94
CA PHE A 395 23.34 -6.95 47.89
C PHE A 395 23.59 -5.89 48.99
N GLU A 396 23.52 -4.60 48.65
CA GLU A 396 23.90 -3.51 49.57
C GLU A 396 22.71 -2.91 50.31
N THR A 397 21.56 -2.74 49.65
CA THR A 397 20.37 -2.11 50.29
C THR A 397 19.34 -3.10 50.83
N ARG A 398 19.36 -4.37 50.38
CA ARG A 398 18.39 -5.44 50.72
C ARG A 398 16.91 -5.10 50.43
N GLU A 399 16.63 -3.97 49.81
CA GLU A 399 15.30 -3.59 49.32
C GLU A 399 14.97 -4.44 48.09
N THR A 400 14.18 -5.50 48.28
CA THR A 400 13.82 -6.46 47.22
C THR A 400 12.32 -6.52 46.94
N ASP A 401 11.52 -5.80 47.71
CA ASP A 401 10.05 -5.85 47.68
C ASP A 401 9.44 -5.48 46.32
N HIS A 402 10.15 -4.71 45.50
CA HIS A 402 9.72 -4.28 44.17
C HIS A 402 10.14 -5.24 43.04
N LEU A 403 11.05 -6.20 43.29
CA LEU A 403 11.52 -7.16 42.28
C LEU A 403 10.47 -8.24 41.96
N ASP A 404 9.58 -8.52 42.92
CA ASP A 404 8.46 -9.46 42.78
C ASP A 404 7.12 -8.76 42.48
N ASP A 405 7.13 -7.43 42.33
CA ASP A 405 5.92 -6.65 42.08
C ASP A 405 5.60 -6.56 40.58
N LEU A 406 4.59 -7.31 40.15
CA LEU A 406 4.09 -7.32 38.77
C LEU A 406 3.43 -5.99 38.32
N THR A 407 3.27 -5.02 39.24
CA THR A 407 2.72 -3.69 38.91
C THR A 407 3.78 -2.71 38.41
N TYR A 408 5.08 -3.00 38.60
CA TYR A 408 6.19 -2.17 38.12
C TYR A 408 7.05 -2.91 37.10
N ASP A 409 7.44 -2.21 36.04
CA ASP A 409 8.44 -2.70 35.08
C ASP A 409 9.82 -2.22 35.55
N PRO A 410 10.72 -3.12 36.02
CA PRO A 410 12.03 -2.74 36.56
C PRO A 410 12.94 -2.06 35.51
N MET A 411 12.54 -2.03 34.24
CA MET A 411 13.26 -1.38 33.14
C MET A 411 13.10 0.16 33.08
N PHE A 412 12.29 0.76 33.94
CA PHE A 412 11.97 2.21 33.90
C PHE A 412 12.24 2.96 35.21
N LEU A 413 13.33 2.63 35.90
CA LEU A 413 13.92 3.51 36.93
C LEU A 413 14.95 4.47 36.29
#